data_AF-A0A5C8T785-F1
#
_entry.id   AF-A0A5C8T785-F1
#
_cell.length_a   1.000
_cell.length_b   1.000
_cell.length_c   1.000
_cell.angle_alpha   90.00
_cell.angle_beta   90.00
_cell.angle_gamma   90.00
#
_symmetry.space_group_name_H-M   'P 1'
#
loop_
_entity.id
_entity.type
_entity.pdbx_description
1 polymer ?
#
loop_
_entity_poly.entity_id
_entity_poly.type
_entity_poly.pdbx_seq_one_letter_code
_entity_poly.pdbx_strand_id
1 'polypeptide(L)'
;LTGPGAGPALRDIAVRFRAYPTLEFGWGEARFYAATPTLAEFDWRLALDALFTPGGSDGVIQVVGLDADPRTSFPRADILAVPVSAAGLERLVARLEASFARVDGHPVDVGPGLYGPSLFYRGAGRFSWTNVCNHWTAGLVNVAGLPVAPVIATLPGGLILDLEWRSGVTAVP
;
A
#
# COMPACT_ATOMS: atom_id res chain seq x y z
N LEU A 1 10.21 -11.20 1.17
CA LEU A 1 10.72 -10.21 0.17
C LEU A 1 12.02 -10.62 -0.53
N THR A 2 12.54 -11.84 -0.34
CA THR A 2 13.80 -12.30 -0.97
C THR A 2 13.60 -13.40 -2.02
N GLY A 3 12.35 -13.85 -2.20
CA GLY A 3 11.95 -14.92 -3.12
C GLY A 3 11.63 -14.43 -4.54
N PRO A 4 10.94 -15.28 -5.34
CA PRO A 4 10.55 -14.95 -6.71
C PRO A 4 9.76 -13.63 -6.81
N GLY A 5 9.97 -12.91 -7.92
CA GLY A 5 9.37 -11.59 -8.16
C GLY A 5 10.06 -10.43 -7.42
N ALA A 6 10.85 -10.68 -6.37
CA ALA A 6 11.52 -9.62 -5.63
C ALA A 6 12.83 -9.17 -6.30
N GLY A 7 12.92 -7.87 -6.57
CA GLY A 7 14.12 -7.22 -7.10
C GLY A 7 14.93 -6.51 -6.02
N PRO A 8 15.87 -5.63 -6.42
CA PRO A 8 16.75 -4.94 -5.50
C PRO A 8 16.01 -4.07 -4.47
N ALA A 9 14.91 -3.41 -4.85
CA ALA A 9 14.19 -2.54 -3.94
C ALA A 9 13.63 -3.31 -2.73
N LEU A 10 12.90 -4.40 -2.98
CA LEU A 10 12.36 -5.22 -1.92
C LEU A 10 13.43 -5.96 -1.10
N ARG A 11 14.61 -6.24 -1.68
CA ARG A 11 15.75 -6.80 -0.94
C ARG A 11 16.33 -5.80 0.05
N ASP A 12 16.48 -4.54 -0.34
CA ASP A 12 16.92 -3.47 0.56
C ASP A 12 15.93 -3.27 1.69
N ILE A 13 14.64 -3.24 1.37
CA ILE A 13 13.56 -3.19 2.38
C ILE A 13 13.67 -4.39 3.33
N ALA A 14 13.89 -5.61 2.83
CA ALA A 14 14.04 -6.81 3.65
C ALA A 14 15.19 -6.68 4.65
N VAL A 15 16.33 -6.13 4.23
CA VAL A 15 17.49 -5.92 5.11
C VAL A 15 17.22 -4.81 6.14
N ARG A 16 16.59 -3.72 5.69
CA ARG A 16 16.28 -2.54 6.51
C ARG A 16 15.30 -2.86 7.64
N PHE A 17 14.26 -3.64 7.34
CA PHE A 17 13.21 -4.00 8.28
C PHE A 17 13.33 -5.44 8.81
N ARG A 18 14.51 -6.06 8.72
CA ARG A 18 14.74 -7.46 9.13
C ARG A 18 14.40 -7.80 10.58
N ALA A 19 14.29 -6.79 11.44
CA ALA A 19 13.92 -6.94 12.84
C ALA A 19 12.42 -7.22 13.03
N TYR A 20 11.60 -6.95 12.02
CA TYR A 20 10.16 -7.05 12.08
C TYR A 20 9.67 -8.31 11.36
N PRO A 21 8.83 -9.16 12.00
CA PRO A 21 8.31 -10.37 11.38
C PRO A 21 7.30 -10.09 10.26
N THR A 22 6.58 -8.95 10.34
CA THR A 22 5.54 -8.57 9.40
C THR A 22 5.77 -7.15 8.90
N LEU A 23 5.41 -6.89 7.64
CA LEU A 23 5.52 -5.58 7.01
C LEU A 23 4.17 -5.16 6.44
N GLU A 24 3.85 -3.88 6.60
CA GLU A 24 2.77 -3.22 5.87
C GLU A 24 3.35 -2.33 4.77
N PHE A 25 2.66 -2.32 3.63
CA PHE A 25 2.94 -1.44 2.52
C PHE A 25 1.71 -0.61 2.18
N GLY A 26 1.88 0.71 2.09
CA GLY A 26 0.87 1.62 1.55
C GLY A 26 1.47 2.47 0.44
N TRP A 27 0.66 2.84 -0.57
CA TRP A 27 1.03 3.82 -1.58
C TRP A 27 0.04 4.96 -1.60
N GLY A 28 0.52 6.19 -1.75
CA GLY A 28 -0.32 7.37 -1.77
C GLY A 28 0.50 8.63 -1.98
N GLU A 29 0.03 9.74 -1.44
CA GLU A 29 0.75 11.02 -1.44
C GLU A 29 1.06 11.41 0.01
N ALA A 30 2.25 11.95 0.26
CA ALA A 30 2.75 12.19 1.61
C ALA A 30 1.88 13.19 2.40
N ARG A 31 1.35 14.24 1.77
CA ARG A 31 0.44 15.20 2.41
C ARG A 31 -0.94 14.59 2.65
N PHE A 32 -1.45 13.79 1.72
CA PHE A 32 -2.71 13.06 1.91
C PHE A 32 -2.62 12.11 3.11
N TYR A 33 -1.49 11.41 3.24
CA TYR A 33 -1.15 10.61 4.41
C TYR A 33 -1.12 11.44 5.69
N ALA A 34 -0.46 12.61 5.67
CA ALA A 34 -0.43 13.52 6.82
C ALA A 34 -1.79 14.16 7.15
N ALA A 35 -2.70 14.26 6.18
CA ALA A 35 -4.05 14.82 6.33
C ALA A 35 -5.07 13.81 6.90
N THR A 36 -4.72 12.52 6.97
CA THR A 36 -5.59 11.43 7.43
C THR A 36 -5.18 10.73 8.75
N PRO A 37 -4.51 11.35 9.75
CA PRO A 37 -4.01 10.60 10.92
C PRO A 37 -5.15 10.02 11.77
N THR A 38 -6.24 10.78 11.93
CA THR A 38 -7.52 10.33 12.51
C THR A 38 -8.66 11.14 11.89
N LEU A 39 -9.89 10.60 11.82
CA LEU A 39 -11.06 11.35 11.33
C LEU A 39 -11.32 12.66 12.11
N ALA A 40 -10.81 12.77 13.34
CA ALA A 40 -10.94 13.95 14.19
C ALA A 40 -9.96 15.09 13.84
N GLU A 41 -8.85 14.78 13.15
CA GLU A 41 -7.80 15.71 12.75
C GLU A 41 -7.68 15.80 11.21
N PHE A 42 -8.76 15.45 10.50
CA PHE A 42 -8.80 15.41 9.05
C PHE A 42 -8.71 16.83 8.45
N ASP A 43 -7.55 17.18 7.90
CA ASP A 43 -7.39 18.39 7.09
C ASP A 43 -7.91 18.14 5.68
N TRP A 44 -9.20 18.38 5.51
CA TRP A 44 -9.90 18.21 4.24
C TRP A 44 -9.32 19.07 3.10
N ARG A 45 -8.68 20.21 3.41
CA ARG A 45 -8.08 21.07 2.37
C ARG A 45 -6.83 20.41 1.81
N LEU A 46 -5.97 19.92 2.69
CA LEU A 46 -4.75 19.21 2.29
C LEU A 46 -5.07 17.93 1.50
N ALA A 47 -6.12 17.21 1.89
CA ALA A 47 -6.60 16.04 1.17
C ALA A 47 -7.17 16.39 -0.23
N LEU A 48 -7.96 17.46 -0.35
CA LEU A 48 -8.46 17.92 -1.66
C LEU A 48 -7.33 18.40 -2.57
N ASP A 49 -6.38 19.17 -2.04
CA ASP A 49 -5.24 19.65 -2.82
C ASP A 49 -4.43 18.48 -3.39
N ALA A 50 -4.18 17.44 -2.59
CA ALA A 50 -3.50 16.24 -3.05
C ALA A 50 -4.27 15.50 -4.15
N LEU A 51 -5.60 15.39 -4.05
CA LEU A 51 -6.46 14.70 -5.01
C LEU A 51 -6.62 15.48 -6.33
N PHE A 52 -6.71 16.80 -6.27
CA PHE A 52 -7.04 17.67 -7.40
C PHE A 52 -5.85 18.47 -7.95
N THR A 53 -4.62 18.17 -7.51
CA THR A 53 -3.40 18.71 -8.12
C THR A 53 -3.39 18.43 -9.63
N PRO A 54 -3.27 19.46 -10.50
CA PRO A 54 -3.23 19.27 -11.94
C PRO A 54 -2.07 18.34 -12.36
N GLY A 55 -2.40 17.27 -13.07
CA GLY A 55 -1.44 16.23 -13.45
C GLY A 55 -1.07 15.25 -12.33
N GLY A 56 -1.65 15.38 -11.13
CA GLY A 56 -1.38 14.55 -9.96
C GLY A 56 -0.10 14.94 -9.21
N SER A 57 0.06 14.39 -8.01
CA SER A 57 1.24 14.57 -7.13
C SER A 57 2.14 13.34 -7.17
N ASP A 58 3.41 13.49 -6.78
CA ASP A 58 4.33 12.34 -6.77
C ASP A 58 3.92 11.31 -5.70
N GLY A 59 3.86 10.04 -6.09
CA GLY A 59 3.51 8.96 -5.18
C GLY A 59 4.64 8.64 -4.19
N VAL A 60 4.28 8.22 -2.99
CA VAL A 60 5.18 7.65 -1.98
C VAL A 60 4.68 6.27 -1.55
N ILE A 61 5.63 5.40 -1.19
CA ILE A 61 5.34 4.12 -0.53
C ILE A 61 5.72 4.26 0.94
N GLN A 62 4.77 4.03 1.83
CA GLN A 62 5.06 3.81 3.24
C GLN A 62 5.38 2.34 3.46
N VAL A 63 6.47 2.06 4.17
CA VAL A 63 6.79 0.71 4.67
C VAL A 63 6.82 0.76 6.19
N VAL A 64 6.02 -0.07 6.84
CA VAL A 64 5.92 -0.15 8.31
C VAL A 64 6.38 -1.52 8.77
N GLY A 65 7.27 -1.55 9.76
CA GLY A 65 7.60 -2.76 10.52
C GLY A 65 6.56 -3.03 11.60
N LEU A 66 6.03 -4.25 11.66
CA LEU A 66 5.07 -4.67 12.68
C LEU A 66 5.69 -5.77 13.56
N ASP A 67 5.82 -5.51 14.86
CA ASP A 67 6.33 -6.45 15.86
C ASP A 67 5.29 -7.49 16.32
N ALA A 68 4.01 -7.21 16.04
CA ALA A 68 2.88 -8.05 16.42
C ALA A 68 2.04 -8.43 15.19
N ASP A 69 1.11 -9.36 15.40
CA ASP A 69 0.10 -9.70 14.39
C ASP A 69 -0.69 -8.45 13.94
N PRO A 70 -1.03 -8.29 12.64
CA PRO A 70 -1.77 -7.14 12.14
C PRO A 70 -3.03 -6.79 12.93
N ARG A 71 -3.79 -7.78 13.43
CA ARG A 71 -4.99 -7.53 14.25
C ARG A 71 -4.65 -6.84 15.57
N THR A 72 -3.51 -7.18 16.17
CA THR A 72 -3.03 -6.54 17.40
C THR A 72 -2.57 -5.11 17.13
N SER A 73 -1.87 -4.89 16.02
CA SER A 73 -1.42 -3.56 15.61
C SER A 73 -2.57 -2.64 15.17
N PHE A 74 -3.63 -3.21 14.59
CA PHE A 74 -4.79 -2.48 14.06
C PHE A 74 -6.11 -3.07 14.59
N PRO A 75 -6.42 -2.89 15.89
CA PRO A 75 -7.55 -3.55 16.53
C PRO A 75 -8.92 -3.07 16.02
N ARG A 76 -8.98 -1.89 15.39
CA ARG A 76 -10.21 -1.26 14.88
C ARG A 76 -10.27 -1.19 13.36
N ALA A 77 -9.28 -1.75 12.66
CA ALA A 77 -9.27 -1.73 11.19
C ALA A 77 -9.95 -2.97 10.62
N ASP A 78 -10.61 -2.81 9.48
CA ASP A 78 -11.04 -3.96 8.68
C ASP A 78 -9.81 -4.61 8.03
N ILE A 79 -9.56 -5.88 8.34
CA ILE A 79 -8.42 -6.64 7.81
C ILE A 79 -8.97 -7.85 7.08
N LEU A 80 -8.65 -8.00 5.80
CA LEU A 80 -9.01 -9.15 4.99
C LEU A 80 -7.78 -10.07 4.80
N ALA A 81 -7.93 -11.35 5.16
CA ALA A 81 -6.91 -12.35 4.86
C ALA A 81 -7.14 -12.91 3.45
N VAL A 82 -6.30 -12.51 2.50
CA VAL A 82 -6.46 -12.87 1.08
C VAL A 82 -5.57 -14.06 0.72
N PRO A 83 -6.12 -15.29 0.54
CA PRO A 83 -5.32 -16.41 0.08
C PRO A 83 -4.98 -16.21 -1.40
N VAL A 84 -3.69 -16.36 -1.73
CA VAL A 84 -3.18 -16.28 -3.10
C VAL A 84 -2.36 -17.53 -3.42
N SER A 85 -2.38 -17.95 -4.69
CA SER A 85 -1.47 -19.02 -5.16
C SER A 85 -0.01 -18.55 -5.12
N ALA A 86 0.95 -19.47 -5.09
CA ALA A 86 2.37 -19.14 -5.14
C ALA A 86 2.74 -18.28 -6.37
N ALA A 87 2.20 -18.62 -7.55
CA ALA A 87 2.37 -17.83 -8.76
C ALA A 87 1.69 -16.46 -8.68
N GLY A 88 0.55 -16.36 -8.00
CA GLY A 88 -0.12 -15.09 -7.72
C GLY A 88 0.71 -14.19 -6.81
N LEU A 89 1.29 -14.76 -5.75
CA LEU A 89 2.17 -14.04 -4.84
C LEU A 89 3.41 -13.51 -5.56
N GLU A 90 4.05 -14.31 -6.43
CA GLU A 90 5.19 -13.87 -7.23
C GLU A 90 4.85 -12.64 -8.09
N ARG A 91 3.71 -12.66 -8.79
CA ARG A 91 3.24 -11.53 -9.61
C ARG A 91 2.93 -10.29 -8.76
N LEU A 92 2.33 -10.49 -7.58
CA LEU A 92 2.09 -9.40 -6.62
C LEU A 92 3.41 -8.79 -6.16
N VAL A 93 4.38 -9.59 -5.76
CA VAL A 93 5.71 -9.14 -5.32
C VAL A 93 6.43 -8.40 -6.44
N ALA A 94 6.37 -8.88 -7.69
CA ALA A 94 6.94 -8.18 -8.83
C ALA A 94 6.25 -6.82 -9.10
N ARG A 95 4.93 -6.74 -8.93
CA ARG A 95 4.17 -5.48 -9.07
C ARG A 95 4.43 -4.51 -7.93
N LEU A 96 4.64 -5.00 -6.71
CA LEU A 96 5.05 -4.22 -5.55
C LEU A 96 6.47 -3.67 -5.74
N GLU A 97 7.42 -4.52 -6.17
CA GLU A 97 8.79 -4.12 -6.55
C GLU A 97 8.76 -2.98 -7.56
N ALA A 98 7.97 -3.10 -8.63
CA ALA A 98 7.81 -2.07 -9.66
C ALA A 98 7.14 -0.77 -9.16
N SER A 99 6.58 -0.77 -7.95
CA SER A 99 5.98 0.42 -7.36
C SER A 99 7.02 1.36 -6.74
N PHE A 100 8.25 0.91 -6.48
CA PHE A 100 9.31 1.78 -5.97
C PHE A 100 10.02 2.50 -7.10
N ALA A 101 10.13 3.84 -6.99
CA ALA A 101 11.08 4.60 -7.79
C ALA A 101 12.50 4.32 -7.29
N ARG A 102 13.45 4.22 -8.22
CA ARG A 102 14.81 3.77 -7.92
C ARG A 102 15.86 4.70 -8.52
N VAL A 103 16.98 4.81 -7.83
CA VAL A 103 18.21 5.45 -8.32
C VAL A 103 19.32 4.42 -8.14
N ASP A 104 20.05 4.14 -9.22
CA ASP A 104 21.10 3.11 -9.25
C ASP A 104 20.64 1.72 -8.75
N GLY A 105 19.36 1.40 -9.00
CA GLY A 105 18.74 0.14 -8.59
C GLY A 105 18.17 0.13 -7.17
N HIS A 106 18.47 1.13 -6.34
CA HIS A 106 18.06 1.21 -4.94
C HIS A 106 16.79 2.05 -4.75
N PRO A 107 15.90 1.71 -3.79
CA PRO A 107 14.73 2.51 -3.49
C PRO A 107 15.14 3.82 -2.81
N VAL A 108 14.47 4.93 -3.13
CA VAL A 108 14.84 6.23 -2.59
C VAL A 108 14.06 6.51 -1.30
N ASP A 109 14.75 6.48 -0.15
CA ASP A 109 14.23 6.95 1.15
C ASP A 109 13.94 8.46 1.09
N VAL A 110 12.74 8.86 1.51
CA VAL A 110 12.30 10.26 1.56
C VAL A 110 11.95 10.74 2.98
N GLY A 111 12.26 9.93 4.00
CA GLY A 111 12.16 10.29 5.41
C GLY A 111 11.28 9.38 6.25
N PRO A 112 11.04 9.77 7.52
CA PRO A 112 10.19 9.03 8.45
C PRO A 112 8.78 8.82 7.92
N GLY A 113 8.22 7.63 8.14
CA GLY A 113 6.81 7.34 7.83
C GLY A 113 5.85 7.92 8.87
N LEU A 114 4.54 7.68 8.70
CA LEU A 114 3.52 8.30 9.54
C LEU A 114 3.51 7.81 11.00
N TYR A 115 3.74 6.52 11.20
CA TYR A 115 3.53 5.89 12.49
C TYR A 115 4.38 4.64 12.66
N GLY A 116 4.59 4.24 13.91
CA GLY A 116 5.41 3.08 14.25
C GLY A 116 6.83 3.19 13.67
N PRO A 117 7.56 2.07 13.60
CA PRO A 117 8.84 2.02 12.91
C PRO A 117 8.58 1.96 11.40
N SER A 118 8.47 3.13 10.76
CA SER A 118 8.20 3.25 9.33
C SER A 118 9.05 4.29 8.61
N LEU A 119 9.21 4.10 7.30
CA LEU A 119 9.88 5.02 6.38
C LEU A 119 9.02 5.21 5.14
N PHE A 120 9.09 6.41 4.56
CA PHE A 120 8.59 6.68 3.23
C PHE A 120 9.69 6.46 2.19
N TYR A 121 9.31 5.88 1.06
CA TYR A 121 10.12 5.76 -0.13
C TYR A 121 9.44 6.45 -1.31
N ARG A 122 10.19 6.96 -2.27
CA ARG A 122 9.62 7.50 -3.50
C ARG A 122 8.91 6.38 -4.27
N GLY A 123 7.62 6.56 -4.52
CA GLY A 123 6.80 5.66 -5.31
C GLY A 123 6.86 6.00 -6.80
N ALA A 124 6.61 5.01 -7.64
CA ALA A 124 6.34 5.18 -9.04
C ALA A 124 4.87 5.60 -9.24
N GLY A 125 4.61 6.40 -10.28
CA GLY A 125 3.27 6.90 -10.60
C GLY A 125 2.91 8.20 -9.90
N ARG A 126 1.71 8.71 -10.21
CA ARG A 126 1.21 9.99 -9.69
C ARG A 126 -0.12 9.78 -8.98
N PHE A 127 -0.26 10.34 -7.78
CA PHE A 127 -1.48 10.32 -6.99
C PHE A 127 -2.45 11.40 -7.48
N SER A 128 -3.72 11.03 -7.64
CA SER A 128 -4.79 11.94 -8.04
C SER A 128 -6.15 11.35 -7.67
N TRP A 129 -7.23 12.11 -7.85
CA TRP A 129 -8.60 11.60 -7.67
C TRP A 129 -8.94 10.39 -8.56
N THR A 130 -8.27 10.21 -9.70
CA THR A 130 -8.40 9.02 -10.57
C THR A 130 -7.40 7.91 -10.25
N ASN A 131 -6.39 8.17 -9.41
CA ASN A 131 -5.34 7.22 -9.06
C ASN A 131 -4.99 7.34 -7.57
N VAL A 132 -5.83 6.74 -6.73
CA VAL A 132 -5.70 6.75 -5.26
C VAL A 132 -5.08 5.45 -4.73
N CYS A 133 -4.79 5.41 -3.43
CA CYS A 133 -4.21 4.24 -2.73
C CYS A 133 -4.95 2.93 -3.02
N ASN A 134 -6.28 2.96 -3.07
CA ASN A 134 -7.09 1.78 -3.30
C ASN A 134 -6.93 1.22 -4.73
N HIS A 135 -6.68 2.05 -5.74
CA HIS A 135 -6.39 1.58 -7.11
C HIS A 135 -5.05 0.84 -7.14
N TRP A 136 -4.07 1.32 -6.38
CA TRP A 136 -2.79 0.65 -6.21
C TRP A 136 -2.95 -0.72 -5.53
N THR A 137 -3.67 -0.78 -4.41
CA THR A 137 -3.98 -2.05 -3.72
C THR A 137 -4.77 -3.02 -4.61
N ALA A 138 -5.80 -2.52 -5.30
CA ALA A 138 -6.59 -3.31 -6.26
C ALA A 138 -5.69 -3.88 -7.38
N GLY A 139 -4.76 -3.09 -7.91
CA GLY A 139 -3.80 -3.55 -8.91
C GLY A 139 -2.90 -4.68 -8.40
N LEU A 140 -2.45 -4.63 -7.14
CA LEU A 140 -1.63 -5.68 -6.52
C LEU A 140 -2.38 -7.01 -6.38
N VAL A 141 -3.60 -6.97 -5.83
CA VAL A 141 -4.39 -8.20 -5.65
C VAL A 141 -4.92 -8.73 -6.99
N ASN A 142 -5.15 -7.85 -7.97
CA ASN A 142 -5.57 -8.28 -9.30
C ASN A 142 -4.50 -9.08 -10.04
N VAL A 143 -3.25 -8.62 -10.03
CA VAL A 143 -2.16 -9.42 -10.61
C VAL A 143 -1.94 -10.73 -9.84
N ALA A 144 -2.32 -10.80 -8.57
CA ALA A 144 -2.31 -12.05 -7.81
C ALA A 144 -3.42 -13.04 -8.24
N GLY A 145 -4.37 -12.59 -9.05
CA GLY A 145 -5.46 -13.42 -9.59
C GLY A 145 -6.84 -13.14 -8.98
N LEU A 146 -6.97 -12.10 -8.15
CA LEU A 146 -8.27 -11.71 -7.62
C LEU A 146 -9.05 -10.82 -8.61
N PRO A 147 -10.38 -11.01 -8.75
CA PRO A 147 -11.21 -10.05 -9.46
C PRO A 147 -11.24 -8.71 -8.72
N VAL A 148 -11.05 -7.61 -9.44
CA VAL A 148 -11.22 -6.25 -8.90
C VAL A 148 -12.01 -5.37 -9.86
N ALA A 149 -12.76 -4.40 -9.32
CA ALA A 149 -13.47 -3.38 -10.09
C ALA A 149 -12.82 -2.03 -9.81
N PRO A 150 -12.05 -1.47 -10.76
CA PRO A 150 -11.32 -0.22 -10.56
C PRO A 150 -12.21 0.95 -10.10
N VAL A 151 -13.43 1.08 -10.63
CA VAL A 151 -14.35 2.17 -10.28
C VAL A 151 -14.78 2.08 -8.82
N ILE A 152 -15.15 0.88 -8.36
CA ILE A 152 -15.60 0.63 -6.99
C ILE A 152 -14.43 0.79 -6.01
N ALA A 153 -13.22 0.42 -6.45
CA ALA A 153 -12.02 0.57 -5.67
C ALA A 153 -11.69 2.05 -5.35
N THR A 154 -12.28 3.07 -5.99
CA THR A 154 -12.06 4.47 -5.59
C THR A 154 -12.36 4.70 -4.10
N LEU A 155 -13.34 3.99 -3.53
CA LEU A 155 -13.70 4.06 -2.12
C LEU A 155 -13.13 2.86 -1.33
N PRO A 156 -12.58 3.04 -0.11
CA PRO A 156 -12.02 1.94 0.67
C PRO A 156 -13.02 0.81 0.93
N GLY A 157 -14.24 1.15 1.37
CA GLY A 157 -15.31 0.16 1.58
C GLY A 157 -15.80 -0.51 0.29
N GLY A 158 -15.64 0.16 -0.85
CA GLY A 158 -15.94 -0.43 -2.15
C GLY A 158 -14.98 -1.57 -2.49
N LEU A 159 -13.67 -1.37 -2.30
CA LEU A 159 -12.68 -2.42 -2.55
C LEU A 159 -12.89 -3.65 -1.65
N ILE A 160 -13.18 -3.43 -0.37
CA ILE A 160 -13.47 -4.50 0.59
C ILE A 160 -14.69 -5.30 0.13
N LEU A 161 -15.82 -4.64 -0.10
CA LEU A 161 -17.06 -5.28 -0.54
C LEU A 161 -16.86 -6.08 -1.84
N ASP A 162 -16.07 -5.54 -2.76
CA ASP A 162 -15.77 -6.18 -4.04
C ASP A 162 -14.98 -7.48 -3.89
N LEU A 163 -13.99 -7.48 -2.99
CA LEU A 163 -13.17 -8.65 -2.68
C LEU A 163 -13.98 -9.70 -1.91
N GLU A 164 -14.79 -9.29 -0.94
CA GLU A 164 -15.68 -10.20 -0.20
C GLU A 164 -16.67 -10.89 -1.13
N TRP A 165 -17.37 -10.12 -1.97
CA TRP A 165 -18.35 -10.65 -2.91
C TRP A 165 -17.71 -11.60 -3.90
N ARG A 166 -16.68 -11.15 -4.61
CA ARG A 166 -16.19 -11.86 -5.82
C ARG A 166 -15.09 -12.87 -5.56
N SER A 167 -14.46 -12.80 -4.39
CA SER A 167 -13.37 -13.71 -4.02
C SER A 167 -13.67 -14.55 -2.78
N GLY A 168 -14.82 -14.32 -2.11
CA GLY A 168 -15.22 -15.07 -0.92
C GLY A 168 -14.28 -14.86 0.27
N VAL A 169 -13.50 -13.78 0.26
CA VAL A 169 -12.60 -13.43 1.37
C VAL A 169 -13.44 -12.90 2.51
N THR A 170 -13.09 -13.24 3.75
CA THR A 170 -13.78 -12.75 4.95
C THR A 170 -12.83 -11.93 5.82
N ALA A 171 -13.38 -10.96 6.55
CA ALA A 171 -12.63 -10.24 7.56
C ALA A 171 -12.02 -11.19 8.60
N VAL A 172 -10.79 -10.90 8.99
CA VAL A 172 -10.14 -11.53 10.13
C VAL A 172 -10.92 -11.11 11.39
N PRO A 173 -11.30 -12.04 12.28
CA PRO A 173 -11.98 -11.73 13.53
C PRO A 173 -11.23 -10.71 14.40
#